data_AF-A0A8A1LCU7-F1
#
_entry.id   AF-A0A8A1LCU7-F1
#
_cell.length_a   1.000
_cell.length_b   1.000
_cell.length_c   1.000
_cell.angle_alpha   90.00
_cell.angle_beta   90.00
_cell.angle_gamma   90.00
#
_symmetry.space_group_name_H-M   'P 1'
#
loop_
_entity.id
_entity.type
_entity.pdbx_description
1 polymer ?
#
loop_
_entity_poly.entity_id
_entity_poly.type
_entity_poly.pdbx_seq_one_letter_code
_entity_poly.pdbx_strand_id
1 'polypeptide(L)'
;MWILSSDGDFLRGKRVWLKPGKQYLFGRVKKNGVHHAIDNVTISRQHLVIEVGQVKPGDGLHVHAKSRLKVTDQKTKCGTIIDGEPIKGLSKELSKDEHIIQIGKYPHPLRIKWHPVVLSFSLPSKTNDPLSQARSSLEELDIKTVVPYVVGKTTHVVQNKRNTSKGLQALINGRHIVQKSYIEAIVYAAAPGDLESEEALCPLEEDFDAFWPDPTQYLPPRGKEPSRRSDAAYQPDPSRANVFEGYTFIFCDGSRFDDLQGPITNGHGKALLYEIERGRTTAEDIVNYMKQVAGNKGLGNFDGSGGVILVQFRKADEHCDWDIEIENRVALGFLTPYWANLRQVYTCLKARVLSQNSCQALQR
;
A
#
# COMPACT_ATOMS: atom_id res chain seq x y z
N MET A 1 5.99 11.98 -0.11
CA MET A 1 6.62 12.86 0.90
C MET A 1 8.11 12.95 0.62
N TRP A 2 8.74 14.12 0.81
CA TRP A 2 10.20 14.26 0.67
C TRP A 2 10.89 14.05 2.01
N ILE A 3 11.83 13.10 2.07
CA ILE A 3 12.57 12.77 3.29
C ILE A 3 14.03 13.18 3.10
N LEU A 4 14.55 13.98 4.03
CA LEU A 4 15.94 14.37 4.12
C LEU A 4 16.68 13.43 5.08
N SER A 5 17.89 13.07 4.70
CA SER A 5 18.84 12.28 5.50
C SER A 5 20.27 12.71 5.21
N SER A 6 21.19 12.42 6.12
CA SER A 6 22.62 12.60 5.93
C SER A 6 23.37 11.72 6.92
N ASP A 7 24.53 11.22 6.52
CA ASP A 7 25.43 10.46 7.40
C ASP A 7 26.22 11.37 8.36
N GLY A 8 26.00 12.69 8.25
CA GLY A 8 26.62 13.69 9.11
C GLY A 8 25.89 13.92 10.44
N ASP A 9 26.58 14.56 11.38
CA ASP A 9 26.12 14.68 12.77
C ASP A 9 24.94 15.63 12.97
N PHE A 10 24.65 16.52 12.00
CA PHE A 10 23.65 17.58 12.19
C PHE A 10 22.20 17.06 12.31
N LEU A 11 21.92 15.87 11.75
CA LEU A 11 20.65 15.16 11.93
C LEU A 11 20.75 14.06 12.98
N ARG A 12 21.93 13.79 13.56
CA ARG A 12 22.14 12.74 14.57
C ARG A 12 21.62 11.36 14.12
N GLY A 13 21.83 11.03 12.85
CA GLY A 13 21.34 9.78 12.24
C GLY A 13 19.85 9.74 11.92
N LYS A 14 19.11 10.83 12.15
CA LYS A 14 17.66 10.88 11.91
C LYS A 14 17.34 11.15 10.45
N ARG A 15 16.18 10.65 10.03
CA ARG A 15 15.50 11.09 8.81
C ARG A 15 14.44 12.11 9.19
N VAL A 16 14.30 13.16 8.40
CA VAL A 16 13.32 14.23 8.66
C VAL A 16 12.45 14.46 7.45
N TRP A 17 11.15 14.70 7.66
CA TRP A 17 10.23 15.06 6.60
C TRP A 17 10.40 16.53 6.22
N LEU A 18 10.49 16.80 4.92
CA LEU A 18 10.37 18.15 4.38
C LEU A 18 8.90 18.40 4.04
N LYS A 19 8.20 19.07 4.96
CA LYS A 19 6.79 19.47 4.87
C LYS A 19 6.51 20.34 3.62
N PRO A 20 5.49 20.01 2.82
CA PRO A 20 5.03 20.85 1.71
C PRO A 20 4.70 22.28 2.12
N GLY A 21 4.97 23.24 1.24
CA GLY A 21 4.77 24.66 1.48
C GLY A 21 5.83 25.32 2.35
N LYS A 22 6.86 24.59 2.81
CA LYS A 22 7.90 25.11 3.72
C LYS A 22 9.26 25.26 3.03
N GLN A 23 10.04 26.21 3.55
CA GLN A 23 11.42 26.45 3.15
C GLN A 23 12.37 26.10 4.30
N TYR A 24 13.50 25.48 3.98
CA TYR A 24 14.49 25.04 4.93
C TYR A 24 15.83 25.68 4.63
N LEU A 25 16.23 26.62 5.51
CA LEU A 25 17.52 27.28 5.42
C LEU A 25 18.59 26.46 6.15
N PHE A 26 19.63 26.09 5.40
CA PHE A 26 20.83 25.45 5.91
C PHE A 26 21.97 26.46 5.98
N GLY A 27 22.74 26.37 7.04
CA GLY A 27 23.86 27.27 7.27
C GLY A 27 24.82 26.73 8.31
N ARG A 28 25.90 27.47 8.57
CA ARG A 28 26.93 27.04 9.52
C ARG A 28 26.53 27.18 10.99
N VAL A 29 25.62 28.11 11.30
CA VAL A 29 25.28 28.49 12.68
C VAL A 29 23.77 28.60 12.82
N LYS A 30 23.20 28.11 13.93
CA LYS A 30 21.76 28.20 14.22
C LYS A 30 21.36 29.61 14.65
N LYS A 31 21.34 30.54 13.69
CA LYS A 31 20.96 31.95 13.83
C LYS A 31 20.26 32.42 12.55
N ASN A 32 19.52 33.52 12.61
CA ASN A 32 18.90 34.18 11.45
C ASN A 32 18.03 33.22 10.61
N GLY A 33 17.14 32.46 11.26
CA GLY A 33 16.21 31.55 10.58
C GLY A 33 16.83 30.25 10.04
N VAL A 34 18.11 29.96 10.33
CA VAL A 34 18.73 28.67 9.93
C VAL A 34 18.04 27.52 10.67
N HIS A 35 17.35 26.67 9.94
CA HIS A 35 16.66 25.49 10.47
C HIS A 35 17.66 24.39 10.81
N HIS A 36 18.61 24.13 9.90
CA HIS A 36 19.63 23.11 10.06
C HIS A 36 21.04 23.74 10.02
N ALA A 37 21.69 23.73 11.19
CA ALA A 37 23.05 24.20 11.33
C ALA A 37 24.04 23.05 11.14
N ILE A 38 25.00 23.22 10.23
CA ILE A 38 26.06 22.25 9.93
C ILE A 38 27.39 22.93 10.24
N ASP A 39 28.04 22.53 11.33
CA ASP A 39 29.30 23.13 11.74
C ASP A 39 30.46 22.68 10.83
N ASN A 40 30.65 23.42 9.74
CA ASN A 40 31.76 23.22 8.83
C ASN A 40 32.21 24.57 8.25
N VAL A 41 33.51 24.84 8.30
CA VAL A 41 34.10 26.12 7.87
C VAL A 41 33.83 26.48 6.40
N THR A 42 33.58 25.48 5.55
CA THR A 42 33.27 25.67 4.12
C THR A 42 31.79 25.97 3.84
N ILE A 43 30.94 25.84 4.86
CA ILE A 43 29.54 26.21 4.83
C ILE A 43 29.41 27.68 5.26
N SER A 44 28.56 28.41 4.54
CA SER A 44 28.29 29.82 4.82
C SER A 44 27.31 29.95 5.99
N ARG A 45 27.24 31.11 6.64
CA ARG A 45 26.23 31.33 7.72
C ARG A 45 24.80 31.08 7.22
N GLN A 46 24.53 31.44 5.97
CA GLN A 46 23.36 31.04 5.19
C GLN A 46 23.91 30.47 3.88
N HIS A 47 23.63 29.21 3.59
CA HIS A 47 24.29 28.52 2.48
C HIS A 47 23.31 27.99 1.44
N LEU A 48 22.28 27.29 1.88
CA LEU A 48 21.36 26.59 1.00
C LEU A 48 19.93 26.77 1.48
N VAL A 49 19.00 27.03 0.57
CA VAL A 49 17.56 26.94 0.85
C VAL A 49 16.98 25.79 0.06
N ILE A 50 16.25 24.92 0.76
CA ILE A 50 15.46 23.84 0.15
C ILE A 50 13.99 24.21 0.32
N GLU A 51 13.28 24.40 -0.78
CA GLU A 51 11.86 24.74 -0.82
C GLU A 51 11.08 23.51 -1.28
N VAL A 52 10.08 23.13 -0.49
CA VAL A 52 9.05 22.18 -0.92
C VAL A 52 7.82 22.99 -1.28
N GLY A 53 7.40 22.94 -2.55
CA GLY A 53 6.19 23.61 -3.01
C GLY A 53 4.94 23.08 -2.30
N GLN A 54 3.88 23.88 -2.32
CA GLN A 54 2.56 23.40 -1.89
C GLN A 54 2.08 22.28 -2.81
N VAL A 55 1.34 21.32 -2.23
CA VAL A 55 0.65 20.30 -3.00
C VAL A 55 -0.45 20.97 -3.81
N LYS A 56 -0.56 20.67 -5.10
CA LYS A 56 -1.63 21.26 -5.91
C LYS A 56 -2.96 20.61 -5.53
N PRO A 57 -4.06 21.37 -5.45
CA PRO A 57 -5.37 20.79 -5.18
C PRO A 57 -5.70 19.64 -6.14
N GLY A 58 -6.08 18.49 -5.60
CA GLY A 58 -6.37 17.28 -6.38
C GLY A 58 -5.17 16.36 -6.63
N ASP A 59 -3.93 16.78 -6.37
CA ASP A 59 -2.75 15.89 -6.48
C ASP A 59 -2.78 14.73 -5.48
N GLY A 60 -3.63 14.77 -4.46
CA GLY A 60 -3.90 13.63 -3.57
C GLY A 60 -4.49 12.42 -4.28
N LEU A 61 -5.13 12.59 -5.44
CA LEU A 61 -5.70 11.50 -6.24
C LEU A 61 -4.69 10.92 -7.25
N HIS A 62 -3.60 11.61 -7.51
CA HIS A 62 -2.62 11.25 -8.53
C HIS A 62 -1.40 10.56 -7.90
N VAL A 63 -1.33 9.23 -8.00
CA VAL A 63 -0.28 8.41 -7.36
C VAL A 63 1.16 8.76 -7.77
N HIS A 64 1.33 9.48 -8.88
CA HIS A 64 2.63 9.92 -9.40
C HIS A 64 2.95 11.39 -9.09
N ALA A 65 1.96 12.19 -8.67
CA ALA A 65 2.16 13.59 -8.36
C ALA A 65 3.02 13.75 -7.10
N LYS A 66 3.85 14.79 -7.08
CA LYS A 66 4.79 15.09 -6.00
C LYS A 66 4.85 16.61 -5.84
N SER A 67 5.00 17.07 -4.61
CA SER A 67 5.33 18.48 -4.36
C SER A 67 6.62 18.85 -5.07
N ARG A 68 6.66 20.03 -5.68
CA ARG A 68 7.87 20.57 -6.31
C ARG A 68 9.00 20.65 -5.29
N LEU A 69 10.20 20.25 -5.67
CA LEU A 69 11.40 20.41 -4.86
C LEU A 69 12.35 21.39 -5.55
N LYS A 70 12.70 22.49 -4.90
CA LYS A 70 13.61 23.50 -5.43
C LYS A 70 14.74 23.75 -4.44
N VAL A 71 15.95 23.86 -4.96
CA VAL A 71 17.16 24.06 -4.16
C VAL A 71 17.87 25.31 -4.66
N THR A 72 18.28 26.18 -3.74
CA THR A 72 18.88 27.49 -4.05
C THR A 72 20.14 27.73 -3.23
N ASP A 73 21.28 27.91 -3.90
CA ASP A 73 22.53 28.35 -3.27
C ASP A 73 22.46 29.86 -2.96
N GLN A 74 22.77 30.22 -1.72
CA GLN A 74 22.69 31.59 -1.21
C GLN A 74 23.93 32.42 -1.57
N LYS A 75 24.34 32.39 -2.85
CA LYS A 75 25.52 33.09 -3.40
C LYS A 75 26.79 32.79 -2.59
N THR A 76 27.02 31.52 -2.31
CA THR A 76 28.03 31.10 -1.33
C THR A 76 29.42 31.03 -1.93
N LYS A 77 30.47 31.11 -1.09
CA LYS A 77 31.86 31.06 -1.57
C LYS A 77 32.20 29.69 -2.17
N CYS A 78 31.87 28.62 -1.45
CA CYS A 78 32.20 27.25 -1.81
C CYS A 78 31.17 26.58 -2.73
N GLY A 79 29.98 27.18 -2.89
CA GLY A 79 28.92 26.68 -3.76
C GLY A 79 28.23 25.42 -3.23
N THR A 80 27.20 25.01 -3.96
CA THR A 80 26.45 23.79 -3.76
C THR A 80 26.50 22.95 -5.04
N ILE A 81 26.61 21.63 -4.91
CA ILE A 81 26.58 20.67 -6.02
C ILE A 81 25.36 19.76 -5.83
N ILE A 82 24.58 19.53 -6.88
CA ILE A 82 23.41 18.65 -6.88
C ILE A 82 23.56 17.60 -7.96
N ASP A 83 23.58 16.33 -7.57
CA ASP A 83 23.75 15.18 -8.48
C ASP A 83 24.99 15.32 -9.39
N GLY A 84 26.08 15.88 -8.85
CA GLY A 84 27.32 16.15 -9.59
C GLY A 84 27.38 17.51 -10.29
N GLU A 85 26.25 18.23 -10.40
CA GLU A 85 26.16 19.51 -11.11
C GLU A 85 26.23 20.72 -10.15
N PRO A 86 27.18 21.67 -10.33
CA PRO A 86 27.28 22.86 -9.48
C PRO A 86 26.16 23.86 -9.77
N ILE A 87 25.61 24.47 -8.71
CA ILE A 87 24.53 25.48 -8.80
C ILE A 87 24.88 26.79 -8.08
N LYS A 88 26.16 27.13 -7.98
CA LYS A 88 26.65 28.29 -7.22
C LYS A 88 25.91 29.59 -7.57
N GLY A 89 25.25 30.20 -6.59
CA GLY A 89 24.42 31.41 -6.73
C GLY A 89 23.12 31.23 -7.52
N LEU A 90 22.75 30.00 -7.89
CA LEU A 90 21.60 29.69 -8.72
C LEU A 90 20.56 28.88 -7.94
N SER A 91 19.36 28.81 -8.52
CA SER A 91 18.30 27.90 -8.11
C SER A 91 18.13 26.78 -9.14
N LYS A 92 17.82 25.57 -8.67
CA LYS A 92 17.51 24.41 -9.51
C LYS A 92 16.28 23.69 -8.98
N GLU A 93 15.33 23.42 -9.89
CA GLU A 93 14.20 22.53 -9.61
C GLU A 93 14.61 21.08 -9.82
N LEU A 94 14.16 20.21 -8.94
CA LEU A 94 14.56 18.81 -8.85
C LEU A 94 13.39 17.91 -9.23
N SER A 95 13.63 16.94 -10.12
CA SER A 95 12.59 16.13 -10.76
C SER A 95 12.70 14.62 -10.54
N LYS A 96 13.82 14.13 -9.98
CA LYS A 96 14.02 12.69 -9.71
C LYS A 96 13.48 12.33 -8.33
N ASP A 97 13.36 11.03 -8.08
CA ASP A 97 12.87 10.51 -6.80
C ASP A 97 13.96 10.53 -5.71
N GLU A 98 15.21 10.77 -6.09
CA GLU A 98 16.33 10.82 -5.18
C GLU A 98 17.39 11.79 -5.69
N HIS A 99 17.92 12.60 -4.77
CA HIS A 99 18.91 13.62 -5.05
C HIS A 99 19.99 13.64 -3.98
N ILE A 100 21.23 13.86 -4.42
CA ILE A 100 22.39 14.01 -3.55
C ILE A 100 22.86 15.46 -3.64
N ILE A 101 22.88 16.15 -2.50
CA ILE A 101 23.23 17.56 -2.39
C ILE A 101 24.49 17.70 -1.53
N GLN A 102 25.54 18.20 -2.16
CA GLN A 102 26.83 18.45 -1.55
C GLN A 102 26.97 19.94 -1.25
N ILE A 103 27.09 20.29 0.04
CA ILE A 103 27.12 21.67 0.52
C ILE A 103 28.56 22.07 0.85
N GLY A 104 29.12 23.05 0.13
CA GLY A 104 30.54 23.39 0.23
C GLY A 104 31.43 22.15 0.08
N LYS A 105 32.36 21.95 1.01
CA LYS A 105 33.23 20.76 1.09
C LYS A 105 32.89 19.86 2.28
N TYR A 106 31.65 19.89 2.75
CA TYR A 106 31.21 19.06 3.87
C TYR A 106 31.21 17.58 3.47
N PRO A 107 31.93 16.66 4.14
CA PRO A 107 32.14 15.31 3.62
C PRO A 107 30.88 14.44 3.56
N HIS A 108 29.82 14.81 4.27
CA HIS A 108 28.57 14.04 4.32
C HIS A 108 27.49 14.75 3.49
N PRO A 109 27.20 14.29 2.27
CA PRO A 109 26.16 14.91 1.47
C PRO A 109 24.79 14.75 2.12
N LEU A 110 23.88 15.64 1.77
CA LEU A 110 22.47 15.53 2.07
C LEU A 110 21.82 14.65 1.01
N ARG A 111 20.97 13.72 1.43
CA ARG A 111 20.18 12.86 0.55
C ARG A 111 18.72 13.17 0.75
N ILE A 112 18.07 13.63 -0.31
CA ILE A 112 16.62 13.84 -0.34
C ILE A 112 16.00 12.76 -1.19
N LYS A 113 15.05 12.02 -0.63
CA LYS A 113 14.39 10.91 -1.29
C LYS A 113 12.88 11.02 -1.18
N TRP A 114 12.18 10.76 -2.27
CA TRP A 114 10.75 10.59 -2.31
C TRP A 114 10.36 9.31 -1.58
N HIS A 115 9.63 9.46 -0.50
CA HIS A 115 8.99 8.38 0.22
C HIS A 115 7.50 8.32 -0.20
N PRO A 116 7.09 7.33 -1.01
CA PRO A 116 5.71 7.23 -1.47
C PRO A 116 4.82 6.78 -0.32
N VAL A 117 3.70 7.47 -0.12
CA VAL A 117 2.64 7.05 0.81
C VAL A 117 1.33 7.09 0.05
N VAL A 118 0.80 5.92 -0.26
CA VAL A 118 -0.44 5.74 -1.03
C VAL A 118 -1.39 4.85 -0.24
N LEU A 119 -2.50 5.44 0.18
CA LEU A 119 -3.59 4.79 0.92
C LEU A 119 -4.71 4.42 -0.05
N SER A 120 -4.92 3.12 -0.24
CA SER A 120 -6.05 2.61 -1.02
C SER A 120 -7.24 2.31 -0.11
N PHE A 121 -8.43 2.83 -0.43
CA PHE A 121 -9.60 2.72 0.42
C PHE A 121 -10.61 1.71 -0.11
N SER A 122 -11.23 0.95 0.79
CA SER A 122 -12.41 0.14 0.50
C SER A 122 -13.68 0.89 0.93
N LEU A 123 -14.29 1.65 0.01
CA LEU A 123 -15.44 2.51 0.30
C LEU A 123 -16.68 2.03 -0.45
N PRO A 124 -17.88 2.17 0.14
CA PRO A 124 -19.13 1.91 -0.57
C PRO A 124 -19.32 2.91 -1.71
N SER A 125 -19.87 2.47 -2.84
CA SER A 125 -20.05 3.27 -4.06
C SER A 125 -21.12 4.37 -4.00
N LYS A 126 -21.80 4.55 -2.86
CA LYS A 126 -23.05 5.33 -2.78
C LYS A 126 -22.87 6.83 -2.48
N THR A 127 -21.65 7.37 -2.54
CA THR A 127 -21.38 8.78 -2.24
C THR A 127 -20.68 9.46 -3.42
N ASN A 128 -21.04 10.70 -3.73
CA ASN A 128 -20.49 11.46 -4.86
C ASN A 128 -18.96 11.69 -4.76
N ASP A 129 -18.42 11.84 -3.54
CA ASP A 129 -16.97 11.88 -3.30
C ASP A 129 -16.61 11.07 -2.04
N PRO A 130 -16.38 9.75 -2.18
CA PRO A 130 -16.11 8.87 -1.04
C PRO A 130 -14.78 9.21 -0.36
N LEU A 131 -13.84 9.85 -1.05
CA LEU A 131 -12.51 10.15 -0.54
C LEU A 131 -12.38 11.54 0.09
N SER A 132 -13.38 12.41 -0.09
CA SER A 132 -13.40 13.81 0.40
C SER A 132 -12.74 14.01 1.77
N GLN A 133 -13.20 13.30 2.80
CA GLN A 133 -12.69 13.43 4.17
C GLN A 133 -11.22 12.98 4.32
N ALA A 134 -10.84 11.88 3.67
CA ALA A 134 -9.46 11.40 3.73
C ALA A 134 -8.53 12.35 2.96
N ARG A 135 -8.97 12.79 1.78
CA ARG A 135 -8.25 13.73 0.93
C ARG A 135 -8.02 15.06 1.64
N SER A 136 -9.05 15.64 2.27
CA SER A 136 -8.92 16.91 2.99
C SER A 136 -7.92 16.85 4.14
N SER A 137 -7.69 15.66 4.71
CA SER A 137 -6.78 15.48 5.85
C SER A 137 -5.35 15.16 5.44
N LEU A 138 -5.15 14.62 4.23
CA LEU A 138 -3.89 13.99 3.81
C LEU A 138 -3.24 14.61 2.57
N GLU A 139 -4.02 15.31 1.73
CA GLU A 139 -3.52 15.86 0.47
C GLU A 139 -2.38 16.85 0.72
N GLU A 140 -2.54 17.78 1.67
CA GLU A 140 -1.52 18.77 2.03
C GLU A 140 -0.25 18.13 2.61
N LEU A 141 -0.33 16.90 3.10
CA LEU A 141 0.83 16.14 3.59
C LEU A 141 1.58 15.43 2.45
N ASP A 142 1.12 15.60 1.20
CA ASP A 142 1.61 14.93 0.00
C ASP A 142 1.44 13.40 0.05
N ILE A 143 0.36 12.96 0.70
CA ILE A 143 -0.09 11.57 0.82
C ILE A 143 -1.22 11.32 -0.18
N LYS A 144 -1.15 10.20 -0.89
CA LYS A 144 -2.09 9.87 -1.96
C LYS A 144 -3.23 9.01 -1.44
N THR A 145 -4.46 9.37 -1.76
CA THR A 145 -5.68 8.65 -1.39
C THR A 145 -6.39 8.20 -2.65
N VAL A 146 -6.56 6.88 -2.82
CA VAL A 146 -7.17 6.31 -4.04
C VAL A 146 -8.18 5.22 -3.68
N VAL A 147 -9.18 5.01 -4.53
CA VAL A 147 -10.10 3.88 -4.41
C VAL A 147 -9.49 2.58 -4.93
N PRO A 148 -8.91 2.52 -6.15
CA PRO A 148 -8.34 1.28 -6.65
C PRO A 148 -7.10 0.86 -5.85
N TYR A 149 -6.84 -0.45 -5.84
CA TYR A 149 -5.54 -0.95 -5.46
C TYR A 149 -4.60 -0.78 -6.66
N VAL A 150 -3.49 -0.08 -6.47
CA VAL A 150 -2.52 0.19 -7.54
C VAL A 150 -1.27 -0.64 -7.26
N VAL A 151 -1.09 -1.71 -8.03
CA VAL A 151 0.04 -2.64 -7.88
C VAL A 151 1.36 -1.86 -7.96
N GLY A 152 2.28 -2.16 -7.03
CA GLY A 152 3.56 -1.47 -6.93
C GLY A 152 3.51 -0.03 -6.40
N LYS A 153 2.32 0.56 -6.16
CA LYS A 153 2.18 1.93 -5.63
C LYS A 153 1.47 1.98 -4.29
N THR A 154 0.40 1.20 -4.10
CA THR A 154 -0.30 1.11 -2.81
C THR A 154 0.66 0.68 -1.71
N THR A 155 0.66 1.44 -0.62
CA THR A 155 1.48 1.18 0.58
C THR A 155 0.64 0.61 1.72
N HIS A 156 -0.59 1.12 1.85
CA HIS A 156 -1.53 0.72 2.89
C HIS A 156 -2.93 0.58 2.28
N VAL A 157 -3.69 -0.39 2.80
CA VAL A 157 -5.12 -0.51 2.53
C VAL A 157 -5.90 -0.09 3.77
N VAL A 158 -6.75 0.92 3.62
CA VAL A 158 -7.60 1.44 4.69
C VAL A 158 -8.97 0.75 4.61
N GLN A 159 -9.34 0.04 5.68
CA GLN A 159 -10.59 -0.72 5.74
C GLN A 159 -11.10 -0.96 7.18
N ASN A 160 -12.39 -1.23 7.32
CA ASN A 160 -13.04 -1.43 8.64
C ASN A 160 -12.97 -2.87 9.16
N LYS A 161 -12.59 -3.84 8.32
CA LYS A 161 -12.54 -5.26 8.67
C LYS A 161 -11.38 -5.94 7.96
N ARG A 162 -10.80 -6.97 8.58
CA ARG A 162 -9.64 -7.72 8.04
C ARG A 162 -9.93 -8.54 6.78
N ASN A 163 -11.19 -8.87 6.49
CA ASN A 163 -11.61 -9.73 5.37
C ASN A 163 -12.32 -8.90 4.28
N THR A 164 -11.54 -8.35 3.34
CA THR A 164 -12.04 -7.72 2.10
C THR A 164 -11.11 -8.04 0.93
N SER A 165 -11.61 -8.14 -0.29
CA SER A 165 -10.75 -8.45 -1.46
C SER A 165 -9.47 -7.58 -1.52
N LYS A 166 -9.61 -6.26 -1.35
CA LYS A 166 -8.48 -5.33 -1.34
C LYS A 166 -7.48 -5.60 -0.21
N GLY A 167 -7.97 -6.02 0.97
CA GLY A 167 -7.12 -6.49 2.06
C GLY A 167 -6.33 -7.74 1.70
N LEU A 168 -6.95 -8.72 1.03
CA LEU A 168 -6.24 -9.91 0.53
C LEU A 168 -5.16 -9.50 -0.48
N GLN A 169 -5.49 -8.59 -1.40
CA GLN A 169 -4.54 -8.06 -2.37
C GLN A 169 -3.32 -7.40 -1.69
N ALA A 170 -3.55 -6.62 -0.62
CA ALA A 170 -2.47 -6.06 0.19
C ALA A 170 -1.57 -7.12 0.80
N LEU A 171 -2.15 -8.18 1.41
CA LEU A 171 -1.36 -9.24 2.02
C LEU A 171 -0.45 -9.94 1.00
N ILE A 172 -1.00 -10.27 -0.17
CA ILE A 172 -0.26 -10.93 -1.27
C ILE A 172 0.92 -10.08 -1.74
N ASN A 173 0.73 -8.77 -1.78
CA ASN A 173 1.74 -7.81 -2.23
C ASN A 173 2.66 -7.31 -1.10
N GLY A 174 2.58 -7.90 0.09
CA GLY A 174 3.36 -7.46 1.25
C GLY A 174 3.11 -5.99 1.60
N ARG A 175 1.84 -5.61 1.75
CA ARG A 175 1.40 -4.25 2.12
C ARG A 175 0.60 -4.25 3.41
N HIS A 176 0.59 -3.09 4.06
CA HIS A 176 -0.09 -2.92 5.34
C HIS A 176 -1.61 -2.85 5.17
N ILE A 177 -2.31 -3.33 6.17
CA ILE A 177 -3.75 -3.16 6.34
C ILE A 177 -3.97 -2.35 7.61
N VAL A 178 -4.72 -1.26 7.49
CA VAL A 178 -4.96 -0.33 8.60
C VAL A 178 -6.42 0.09 8.66
N GLN A 179 -6.86 0.50 9.84
CA GLN A 179 -8.17 1.11 10.08
C GLN A 179 -8.09 2.65 9.98
N LYS A 180 -9.24 3.31 10.03
CA LYS A 180 -9.34 4.76 9.84
C LYS A 180 -8.50 5.58 10.84
N SER A 181 -8.36 5.14 12.09
CA SER A 181 -7.58 5.87 13.11
C SER A 181 -6.09 5.97 12.80
N TYR A 182 -5.57 5.20 11.85
CA TYR A 182 -4.21 5.39 11.33
C TYR A 182 -4.04 6.76 10.65
N ILE A 183 -5.09 7.25 9.99
CA ILE A 183 -5.10 8.58 9.34
C ILE A 183 -4.99 9.66 10.41
N GLU A 184 -5.76 9.54 11.49
CA GLU A 184 -5.74 10.48 12.62
C GLU A 184 -4.34 10.52 13.26
N ALA A 185 -3.68 9.37 13.39
CA ALA A 185 -2.32 9.29 13.91
C ALA A 185 -1.29 9.98 12.98
N ILE A 186 -1.43 9.83 11.66
CA ILE A 186 -0.58 10.54 10.68
C ILE A 186 -0.78 12.05 10.81
N VAL A 187 -2.04 12.50 10.85
CA VAL A 187 -2.38 13.93 10.96
C VAL A 187 -1.82 14.51 12.26
N TYR A 188 -1.96 13.79 13.37
CA TYR A 188 -1.41 14.19 14.66
C TYR A 188 0.11 14.32 14.62
N ALA A 189 0.83 13.36 14.02
CA ALA A 189 2.28 13.42 13.88
C ALA A 189 2.76 14.55 12.94
N ALA A 190 1.90 15.02 12.02
CA ALA A 190 2.18 16.10 11.09
C ALA A 190 1.76 17.50 11.59
N ALA A 191 1.08 17.57 12.74
CA ALA A 191 0.64 18.82 13.36
C ALA A 191 1.81 19.51 14.10
N PRO A 192 1.89 20.85 14.08
CA PRO A 192 2.93 21.59 14.81
C PRO A 192 2.90 21.24 16.31
N GLY A 193 4.08 21.07 16.93
CA GLY A 193 4.17 20.80 18.36
C GLY A 193 3.79 21.99 19.25
N ASP A 194 3.90 23.21 18.71
CA ASP A 194 3.52 24.46 19.36
C ASP A 194 2.75 25.31 18.34
N LEU A 195 1.52 25.70 18.70
CA LEU A 195 0.63 26.50 17.85
C LEU A 195 0.94 28.00 17.94
N GLU A 196 1.72 28.43 18.93
CA GLU A 196 2.08 29.84 19.14
C GLU A 196 3.35 30.24 18.36
N SER A 197 4.11 29.26 17.86
CA SER A 197 5.31 29.48 17.07
C SER A 197 5.12 29.02 15.63
N GLU A 198 5.10 29.96 14.68
CA GLU A 198 5.08 29.64 13.24
C GLU A 198 6.31 28.84 12.78
N GLU A 199 7.39 28.85 13.57
CA GLU A 199 8.63 28.12 13.29
C GLU A 199 8.66 26.71 13.92
N ALA A 200 7.66 26.36 14.74
CA ALA A 200 7.61 25.06 15.39
C ALA A 200 7.60 23.92 14.38
N LEU A 201 8.51 22.97 14.57
CA LEU A 201 8.54 21.73 13.80
C LEU A 201 7.41 20.82 14.28
N CYS A 202 6.79 20.09 13.36
CA CYS A 202 5.98 18.93 13.74
C CYS A 202 6.88 17.73 14.09
N PRO A 203 6.37 16.73 14.85
CA PRO A 203 7.14 15.52 15.17
C PRO A 203 7.81 14.85 13.96
N LEU A 204 7.14 14.78 12.81
CA LEU A 204 7.71 14.20 11.58
C LEU A 204 8.87 15.02 10.97
N GLU A 205 8.92 16.33 11.21
CA GLU A 205 10.03 17.19 10.82
C GLU A 205 11.23 17.06 11.79
N GLU A 206 11.02 16.57 13.01
CA GLU A 206 12.10 16.34 13.98
C GLU A 206 12.74 14.96 13.85
N ASP A 207 11.92 13.92 13.68
CA ASP A 207 12.36 12.53 13.57
C ASP A 207 11.28 11.68 12.90
N PHE A 208 11.36 11.59 11.57
CA PHE A 208 10.38 10.87 10.76
C PHE A 208 10.22 9.42 11.21
N ASP A 209 11.32 8.73 11.52
CA ASP A 209 11.27 7.30 11.85
C ASP A 209 10.73 7.02 13.25
N ALA A 210 11.01 7.91 14.21
CA ALA A 210 10.49 7.77 15.56
C ALA A 210 9.00 8.12 15.67
N PHE A 211 8.52 9.05 14.84
CA PHE A 211 7.16 9.60 14.93
C PHE A 211 6.21 9.14 13.82
N TRP A 212 6.68 8.47 12.77
CA TRP A 212 5.79 7.86 11.80
C TRP A 212 4.95 6.77 12.48
N PRO A 213 3.61 6.82 12.39
CA PRO A 213 2.77 5.87 13.12
C PRO A 213 3.06 4.43 12.68
N ASP A 214 3.23 3.54 13.65
CA ASP A 214 3.42 2.11 13.39
C ASP A 214 2.11 1.51 12.85
N PRO A 215 2.04 1.09 11.56
CA PRO A 215 0.81 0.57 10.97
C PRO A 215 0.26 -0.67 11.70
N THR A 216 1.12 -1.40 12.40
CA THR A 216 0.76 -2.65 13.08
C THR A 216 -0.17 -2.43 14.27
N GLN A 217 -0.13 -1.23 14.86
CA GLN A 217 -1.00 -0.82 15.96
C GLN A 217 -2.41 -0.45 15.49
N TYR A 218 -2.62 -0.33 14.18
CA TYR A 218 -3.88 0.10 13.57
C TYR A 218 -4.55 -0.99 12.74
N LEU A 219 -4.25 -2.26 13.02
CA LEU A 219 -4.88 -3.37 12.32
C LEU A 219 -6.42 -3.36 12.57
N PRO A 220 -7.27 -3.41 11.53
CA PRO A 220 -8.71 -3.41 11.70
C PRO A 220 -9.20 -4.54 12.61
N PRO A 221 -10.36 -4.39 13.27
CA PRO A 221 -10.89 -5.44 14.12
C PRO A 221 -11.19 -6.73 13.33
N ARG A 222 -11.19 -7.85 14.04
CA ARG A 222 -11.56 -9.14 13.48
C ARG A 222 -13.03 -9.10 13.05
N GLY A 223 -13.29 -9.55 11.83
CA GLY A 223 -14.66 -9.79 11.37
C GLY A 223 -15.17 -11.15 11.85
N LYS A 224 -16.14 -11.71 11.12
CA LYS A 224 -16.63 -13.09 11.31
C LYS A 224 -15.72 -14.10 10.62
N GLU A 225 -14.42 -14.07 10.92
CA GLU A 225 -13.42 -14.95 10.32
C GLU A 225 -13.41 -16.33 11.00
N PRO A 226 -13.39 -17.44 10.25
CA PRO A 226 -13.32 -18.79 10.82
C PRO A 226 -12.00 -19.10 11.55
N SER A 227 -10.89 -18.50 11.10
CA SER A 227 -9.55 -18.75 11.66
C SER A 227 -9.15 -17.70 12.71
N ARG A 228 -8.60 -18.16 13.84
CA ARG A 228 -8.05 -17.30 14.89
C ARG A 228 -6.55 -17.05 14.68
N ARG A 229 -6.16 -16.51 13.52
CA ARG A 229 -4.74 -16.16 13.27
C ARG A 229 -4.34 -14.96 14.14
N SER A 230 -3.09 -14.96 14.59
CA SER A 230 -2.51 -13.84 15.34
C SER A 230 -2.40 -12.60 14.46
N ASP A 231 -2.27 -11.45 15.10
CA ASP A 231 -2.16 -10.16 14.40
C ASP A 231 -0.83 -10.08 13.63
N ALA A 232 0.22 -10.77 14.11
CA ALA A 232 1.49 -10.94 13.41
C ALA A 232 1.34 -11.59 12.02
N ALA A 233 0.33 -12.42 11.80
CA ALA A 233 0.10 -13.00 10.49
C ALA A 233 -0.25 -11.92 9.45
N TYR A 234 -0.83 -10.79 9.86
CA TYR A 234 -1.25 -9.72 8.95
C TYR A 234 -0.13 -8.77 8.55
N GLN A 235 1.10 -9.00 9.03
CA GLN A 235 2.25 -8.21 8.64
C GLN A 235 2.57 -8.37 7.15
N PRO A 236 3.16 -7.35 6.51
CA PRO A 236 3.78 -7.49 5.21
C PRO A 236 4.73 -8.68 5.17
N ASP A 237 4.54 -9.56 4.19
CA ASP A 237 5.39 -10.73 3.99
C ASP A 237 5.58 -10.96 2.49
N PRO A 238 6.78 -10.68 1.94
CA PRO A 238 7.08 -10.84 0.53
C PRO A 238 6.94 -12.29 0.02
N SER A 239 6.97 -13.30 0.90
CA SER A 239 6.86 -14.70 0.48
C SER A 239 5.48 -15.06 -0.10
N ARG A 240 4.50 -14.15 0.03
CA ARG A 240 3.12 -14.36 -0.42
C ARG A 240 2.90 -14.05 -1.90
N ALA A 241 3.90 -13.52 -2.60
CA ALA A 241 3.75 -13.09 -3.99
C ALA A 241 3.24 -14.20 -4.93
N ASN A 242 3.67 -15.45 -4.70
CA ASN A 242 3.35 -16.59 -5.57
C ASN A 242 2.36 -17.58 -4.93
N VAL A 243 1.58 -17.13 -3.96
CA VAL A 243 0.74 -18.02 -3.12
C VAL A 243 -0.30 -18.84 -3.89
N PHE A 244 -0.70 -18.38 -5.09
CA PHE A 244 -1.67 -19.06 -5.97
C PHE A 244 -1.04 -19.57 -7.26
N GLU A 245 0.28 -19.64 -7.33
CA GLU A 245 0.97 -20.24 -8.46
C GLU A 245 0.46 -21.67 -8.68
N GLY A 246 0.16 -21.99 -9.95
CA GLY A 246 -0.40 -23.28 -10.34
C GLY A 246 -1.91 -23.44 -10.16
N TYR A 247 -2.63 -22.49 -9.56
CA TYR A 247 -4.08 -22.57 -9.36
C TYR A 247 -4.87 -21.83 -10.45
N THR A 248 -6.01 -22.42 -10.83
CA THR A 248 -7.03 -21.77 -11.66
C THR A 248 -8.37 -21.76 -10.92
N PHE A 249 -8.91 -20.58 -10.67
CA PHE A 249 -10.19 -20.36 -10.01
C PHE A 249 -11.26 -20.08 -11.06
N ILE A 250 -12.32 -20.87 -11.08
CA ILE A 250 -13.47 -20.69 -11.94
C ILE A 250 -14.59 -20.05 -11.11
N PHE A 251 -15.12 -18.94 -11.61
CA PHE A 251 -16.22 -18.20 -11.03
C PHE A 251 -17.45 -18.38 -11.89
N CYS A 252 -18.61 -18.54 -11.28
CA CYS A 252 -19.90 -18.49 -11.96
C CYS A 252 -20.70 -17.22 -11.63
N ASP A 253 -20.11 -16.34 -10.82
CA ASP A 253 -20.68 -15.06 -10.44
C ASP A 253 -19.74 -13.92 -10.83
N GLY A 254 -20.20 -13.06 -11.75
CA GLY A 254 -19.41 -11.93 -12.25
C GLY A 254 -18.97 -10.97 -11.15
N SER A 255 -19.84 -10.70 -10.17
CA SER A 255 -19.48 -9.78 -9.07
C SER A 255 -18.32 -10.30 -8.22
N ARG A 256 -18.29 -11.61 -7.94
CA ARG A 256 -17.19 -12.25 -7.23
C ARG A 256 -15.93 -12.38 -8.07
N PHE A 257 -16.07 -12.61 -9.37
CA PHE A 257 -14.95 -12.60 -10.29
C PHE A 257 -14.27 -11.21 -10.27
N ASP A 258 -15.05 -10.14 -10.42
CA ASP A 258 -14.56 -8.75 -10.37
C ASP A 258 -13.87 -8.42 -9.05
N ASP A 259 -14.43 -8.86 -7.94
CA ASP A 259 -13.81 -8.68 -6.63
C ASP A 259 -12.49 -9.44 -6.51
N LEU A 260 -12.41 -10.71 -6.92
CA LEU A 260 -11.29 -11.60 -6.56
C LEU A 260 -10.25 -11.82 -7.66
N GLN A 261 -10.51 -11.44 -8.91
CA GLN A 261 -9.56 -11.59 -10.02
C GLN A 261 -8.23 -10.87 -9.74
N GLY A 262 -8.28 -9.68 -9.13
CA GLY A 262 -7.10 -8.87 -8.80
C GLY A 262 -6.17 -9.56 -7.79
N PRO A 263 -6.65 -9.92 -6.59
CA PRO A 263 -5.86 -10.71 -5.63
C PRO A 263 -5.34 -12.03 -6.20
N ILE A 264 -6.16 -12.76 -6.97
CA ILE A 264 -5.75 -14.06 -7.53
C ILE A 264 -4.59 -13.90 -8.51
N THR A 265 -4.72 -12.95 -9.44
CA THR A 265 -3.70 -12.69 -10.46
C THR A 265 -2.41 -12.15 -9.82
N ASN A 266 -2.54 -11.26 -8.83
CA ASN A 266 -1.39 -10.77 -8.06
C ASN A 266 -0.67 -11.88 -7.29
N GLY A 267 -1.36 -12.97 -6.95
CA GLY A 267 -0.80 -14.15 -6.32
C GLY A 267 -0.27 -15.19 -7.30
N HIS A 268 -0.14 -14.84 -8.59
CA HIS A 268 0.26 -15.74 -9.70
C HIS A 268 -0.73 -16.88 -10.01
N GLY A 269 -1.98 -16.75 -9.59
CA GLY A 269 -3.08 -17.64 -9.99
C GLY A 269 -3.79 -17.17 -11.25
N LYS A 270 -4.70 -18.01 -11.76
CA LYS A 270 -5.60 -17.68 -12.86
C LYS A 270 -7.04 -17.57 -12.36
N ALA A 271 -7.78 -16.57 -12.81
CA ALA A 271 -9.21 -16.46 -12.57
C ALA A 271 -9.95 -16.54 -13.91
N LEU A 272 -11.01 -17.34 -13.99
CA LEU A 272 -11.86 -17.51 -15.16
C LEU A 272 -13.32 -17.27 -14.75
N LEU A 273 -14.09 -16.58 -15.58
CA LEU A 273 -15.54 -16.46 -15.43
C LEU A 273 -16.20 -17.44 -16.39
N TYR A 274 -17.07 -18.29 -15.86
CA TYR A 274 -17.96 -19.16 -16.60
C TYR A 274 -19.40 -18.68 -16.39
N GLU A 275 -19.97 -18.07 -17.42
CA GLU A 275 -21.33 -17.53 -17.35
C GLU A 275 -22.35 -18.66 -17.23
N ILE A 276 -23.20 -18.59 -16.22
CA ILE A 276 -24.28 -19.54 -15.99
C ILE A 276 -25.62 -18.92 -16.38
N GLU A 277 -26.43 -19.67 -17.11
CA GLU A 277 -27.82 -19.34 -17.39
C GLU A 277 -28.71 -20.16 -16.44
N ARG A 278 -29.34 -19.48 -15.48
CA ARG A 278 -30.24 -20.13 -14.50
C ARG A 278 -31.35 -20.90 -15.21
N GLY A 279 -31.53 -22.17 -14.82
CA GLY A 279 -32.51 -23.08 -15.43
C GLY A 279 -32.07 -23.72 -16.76
N ARG A 280 -30.89 -23.39 -17.30
CA ARG A 280 -30.35 -23.98 -18.53
C ARG A 280 -29.00 -24.66 -18.32
N THR A 281 -28.06 -23.99 -17.68
CA THR A 281 -26.75 -24.57 -17.37
C THR A 281 -26.92 -25.73 -16.41
N THR A 282 -26.31 -26.87 -16.74
CA THR A 282 -26.34 -28.07 -15.90
C THR A 282 -25.05 -28.21 -15.07
N ALA A 283 -25.09 -29.09 -14.07
CA ALA A 283 -23.89 -29.41 -13.30
C ALA A 283 -22.82 -30.09 -14.16
N GLU A 284 -23.24 -30.93 -15.12
CA GLU A 284 -22.39 -31.61 -16.07
C GLU A 284 -21.63 -30.63 -16.97
N ASP A 285 -22.28 -29.54 -17.41
CA ASP A 285 -21.63 -28.49 -18.20
C ASP A 285 -20.46 -27.85 -17.43
N ILE A 286 -20.69 -27.53 -16.15
CA ILE A 286 -19.66 -26.96 -15.26
C ILE A 286 -18.52 -27.97 -15.05
N VAL A 287 -18.84 -29.23 -14.77
CA VAL A 287 -17.83 -30.29 -14.57
C VAL A 287 -16.98 -30.49 -15.84
N ASN A 288 -17.62 -30.50 -17.01
CA ASN A 288 -16.92 -30.63 -18.29
C ASN A 288 -16.00 -29.45 -18.56
N TYR A 289 -16.47 -28.22 -18.30
CA TYR A 289 -15.63 -27.04 -18.37
C TYR A 289 -14.44 -27.11 -17.42
N MET A 290 -14.65 -27.52 -16.16
CA MET A 290 -13.56 -27.71 -15.18
C MET A 290 -12.52 -28.73 -15.66
N LYS A 291 -12.96 -29.87 -16.23
CA LYS A 291 -12.06 -30.89 -16.79
C LYS A 291 -11.28 -30.37 -18.00
N GLN A 292 -11.94 -29.61 -18.87
CA GLN A 292 -11.29 -28.97 -20.02
C GLN A 292 -10.20 -27.97 -19.57
N VAL A 293 -10.51 -27.13 -18.58
CA VAL A 293 -9.56 -26.17 -18.01
C VAL A 293 -8.42 -26.87 -17.27
N ALA A 294 -8.70 -27.99 -16.60
CA ALA A 294 -7.69 -28.80 -15.92
C ALA A 294 -6.71 -29.42 -16.91
N GLY A 295 -7.18 -29.89 -18.07
CA GLY A 295 -6.35 -30.60 -19.05
C GLY A 295 -5.55 -31.71 -18.38
N ASN A 296 -4.25 -31.79 -18.68
CA ASN A 296 -3.33 -32.76 -18.06
C ASN A 296 -2.90 -32.40 -16.63
N LYS A 297 -3.25 -31.21 -16.12
CA LYS A 297 -2.87 -30.75 -14.77
C LYS A 297 -3.72 -31.36 -13.66
N GLY A 298 -4.85 -31.98 -14.00
CA GLY A 298 -5.77 -32.56 -13.04
C GLY A 298 -6.63 -31.53 -12.30
N LEU A 299 -7.63 -32.03 -11.58
CA LEU A 299 -8.43 -31.24 -10.64
C LEU A 299 -7.59 -31.05 -9.38
N GLY A 300 -7.60 -29.83 -8.82
CA GLY A 300 -6.51 -29.43 -7.92
C GLY A 300 -6.54 -30.08 -6.55
N ASN A 301 -5.41 -30.62 -6.11
CA ASN A 301 -5.21 -31.00 -4.71
C ASN A 301 -4.76 -29.79 -3.87
N PHE A 302 -5.20 -29.74 -2.62
CA PHE A 302 -4.74 -28.75 -1.63
C PHE A 302 -3.33 -29.06 -1.07
N ASP A 303 -2.61 -30.02 -1.66
CA ASP A 303 -1.26 -30.45 -1.29
C ASP A 303 -0.16 -29.49 -1.79
N GLY A 304 -0.50 -28.52 -2.63
CA GLY A 304 0.44 -27.54 -3.19
C GLY A 304 0.81 -27.79 -4.66
N SER A 305 0.31 -28.85 -5.28
CA SER A 305 0.56 -29.17 -6.70
C SER A 305 -0.22 -28.30 -7.70
N GLY A 306 -1.11 -27.44 -7.22
CA GLY A 306 -1.94 -26.57 -8.06
C GLY A 306 -3.26 -27.21 -8.49
N GLY A 307 -3.91 -26.64 -9.50
CA GLY A 307 -5.08 -27.20 -10.18
C GLY A 307 -6.33 -26.31 -10.16
N VAL A 308 -7.44 -26.89 -10.58
CA VAL A 308 -8.69 -26.16 -10.87
C VAL A 308 -9.64 -26.18 -9.67
N ILE A 309 -10.14 -25.01 -9.28
CA ILE A 309 -11.06 -24.80 -8.15
C ILE A 309 -12.30 -24.06 -8.66
N LEU A 310 -13.49 -24.58 -8.34
CA LEU A 310 -14.75 -23.85 -8.52
C LEU A 310 -15.02 -22.96 -7.30
N VAL A 311 -15.29 -21.69 -7.53
CA VAL A 311 -15.68 -20.73 -6.49
C VAL A 311 -17.19 -20.75 -6.35
N GLN A 312 -17.66 -20.95 -5.11
CA GLN A 312 -19.09 -20.94 -4.81
C GLN A 312 -19.79 -19.67 -5.28
N PHE A 313 -21.00 -19.83 -5.80
CA PHE A 313 -21.78 -18.76 -6.40
C PHE A 313 -23.19 -18.62 -5.81
N ARG A 314 -23.54 -19.39 -4.77
CA ARG A 314 -24.83 -19.24 -4.05
C ARG A 314 -25.13 -17.77 -3.71
N LYS A 315 -26.32 -17.34 -4.09
CA LYS A 315 -26.93 -16.08 -3.65
C LYS A 315 -28.12 -16.37 -2.73
N ALA A 316 -28.27 -15.55 -1.69
CA ALA A 316 -29.47 -15.57 -0.87
C ALA A 316 -30.59 -14.80 -1.59
N ASP A 317 -31.02 -15.32 -2.73
CA ASP A 317 -32.08 -14.80 -3.58
C ASP A 317 -33.14 -15.89 -3.85
N GLU A 318 -34.16 -15.57 -4.65
CA GLU A 318 -35.26 -16.48 -4.99
C GLU A 318 -34.81 -17.77 -5.70
N HIS A 319 -33.55 -17.84 -6.17
CA HIS A 319 -32.97 -18.98 -6.86
C HIS A 319 -31.95 -19.74 -6.01
N CYS A 320 -31.88 -19.46 -4.70
CA CYS A 320 -30.96 -20.10 -3.76
C CYS A 320 -31.02 -21.64 -3.84
N ASP A 321 -32.21 -22.22 -4.00
CA ASP A 321 -32.40 -23.68 -4.07
C ASP A 321 -31.77 -24.29 -5.33
N TRP A 322 -31.87 -23.61 -6.48
CA TRP A 322 -31.24 -24.06 -7.73
C TRP A 322 -29.71 -23.94 -7.67
N ASP A 323 -29.19 -22.84 -7.12
CA ASP A 323 -27.74 -22.66 -6.91
C ASP A 323 -27.18 -23.74 -5.97
N ILE A 324 -27.91 -24.08 -4.89
CA ILE A 324 -27.55 -25.16 -3.96
C ILE A 324 -27.56 -26.51 -4.66
N GLU A 325 -28.61 -26.79 -5.44
CA GLU A 325 -28.76 -28.06 -6.15
C GLU A 325 -27.63 -28.29 -7.15
N ILE A 326 -27.33 -27.30 -8.00
CA ILE A 326 -26.22 -27.41 -8.96
C ILE A 326 -24.89 -27.57 -8.26
N GLU A 327 -24.59 -26.77 -7.23
CA GLU A 327 -23.34 -26.94 -6.49
C GLU A 327 -23.25 -28.35 -5.89
N ASN A 328 -24.32 -28.87 -5.28
CA ASN A 328 -24.35 -30.23 -4.75
C ASN A 328 -24.16 -31.29 -5.86
N ARG A 329 -24.74 -31.11 -7.05
CA ARG A 329 -24.56 -32.04 -8.18
C ARG A 329 -23.14 -31.99 -8.74
N VAL A 330 -22.54 -30.80 -8.86
CA VAL A 330 -21.12 -30.65 -9.20
C VAL A 330 -20.24 -31.37 -8.16
N ALA A 331 -20.63 -31.36 -6.88
CA ALA A 331 -19.94 -32.09 -5.79
C ALA A 331 -19.86 -33.57 -6.06
N LEU A 332 -21.02 -34.14 -6.42
CA LEU A 332 -21.21 -35.56 -6.62
C LEU A 332 -20.52 -36.03 -7.92
N GLY A 333 -20.34 -35.13 -8.90
CA GLY A 333 -19.59 -35.39 -10.14
C GLY A 333 -18.08 -35.59 -9.93
N PHE A 334 -17.55 -35.34 -8.73
CA PHE A 334 -16.16 -35.58 -8.37
C PHE A 334 -16.06 -36.56 -7.19
N LEU A 335 -15.28 -37.65 -7.34
CA LEU A 335 -15.10 -38.71 -6.32
C LEU A 335 -14.39 -38.26 -5.03
N THR A 336 -13.99 -36.98 -4.94
CA THR A 336 -13.33 -36.36 -3.79
C THR A 336 -13.90 -34.96 -3.57
N PRO A 337 -14.14 -34.53 -2.32
CA PRO A 337 -14.82 -33.26 -2.04
C PRO A 337 -13.87 -32.08 -2.28
N TYR A 338 -13.84 -31.55 -3.50
CA TYR A 338 -13.13 -30.31 -3.84
C TYR A 338 -14.00 -29.09 -3.49
N TRP A 339 -14.23 -28.88 -2.19
CA TRP A 339 -15.05 -27.77 -1.68
C TRP A 339 -14.20 -26.75 -0.95
N ALA A 340 -14.34 -25.49 -1.36
CA ALA A 340 -14.02 -24.36 -0.51
C ALA A 340 -15.26 -23.46 -0.45
N ASN A 341 -15.91 -23.42 0.70
CA ASN A 341 -16.97 -22.45 1.03
C ASN A 341 -16.44 -21.02 0.83
N LEU A 342 -17.21 -19.98 0.49
CA LEU A 342 -16.61 -18.64 0.28
C LEU A 342 -15.84 -18.11 1.51
N ARG A 343 -16.31 -18.50 2.71
CA ARG A 343 -15.54 -18.32 3.95
C ARG A 343 -14.25 -19.13 3.93
N GLN A 344 -14.22 -20.35 3.42
CA GLN A 344 -13.02 -21.17 3.20
C GLN A 344 -12.21 -20.78 1.96
N VAL A 345 -12.70 -20.21 0.86
CA VAL A 345 -11.83 -19.69 -0.21
C VAL A 345 -11.13 -18.47 0.35
N TYR A 346 -11.88 -17.54 0.94
CA TYR A 346 -11.25 -16.42 1.61
C TYR A 346 -10.37 -16.86 2.78
N THR A 347 -10.75 -17.88 3.57
CA THR A 347 -9.94 -18.40 4.69
C THR A 347 -8.85 -19.37 4.26
N CYS A 348 -8.88 -20.01 3.10
CA CYS A 348 -7.84 -20.88 2.55
C CYS A 348 -6.87 -20.06 1.72
N LEU A 349 -7.34 -19.12 0.90
CA LEU A 349 -6.51 -18.09 0.28
C LEU A 349 -5.80 -17.31 1.39
N LYS A 350 -6.55 -16.84 2.40
CA LYS A 350 -5.96 -16.16 3.56
C LYS A 350 -5.18 -17.10 4.47
N ALA A 351 -5.59 -18.33 4.75
CA ALA A 351 -4.80 -19.25 5.59
C ALA A 351 -3.51 -19.64 4.87
N ARG A 352 -3.51 -19.80 3.55
CA ARG A 352 -2.30 -20.07 2.76
C ARG A 352 -1.40 -18.84 2.66
N VAL A 353 -1.99 -17.65 2.50
CA VAL A 353 -1.27 -16.37 2.63
C VAL A 353 -0.68 -16.22 4.05
N LEU A 354 -1.42 -16.60 5.09
CA LEU A 354 -1.04 -16.46 6.50
C LEU A 354 -0.32 -17.69 7.09
N SER A 355 -0.07 -18.75 6.31
CA SER A 355 0.73 -19.91 6.71
C SER A 355 1.64 -20.31 5.57
N GLN A 356 2.94 -20.05 5.75
CA GLN A 356 3.99 -20.42 4.81
C GLN A 356 4.15 -21.94 4.62
N ASN A 357 3.35 -22.79 5.30
CA ASN A 357 3.34 -24.24 5.14
C ASN A 357 1.92 -24.80 5.26
N SER A 358 1.53 -25.58 4.25
CA SER A 358 0.52 -26.66 4.24
C SER A 358 -0.82 -26.40 4.95
N CYS A 359 -1.90 -26.39 4.17
CA CYS A 359 -3.28 -26.37 4.63
C CYS A 359 -3.68 -27.73 5.25
N GLN A 360 -3.15 -28.06 6.43
CA GLN A 360 -3.44 -29.33 7.12
C GLN A 360 -4.68 -29.31 8.02
N ALA A 361 -5.57 -28.31 7.89
CA ALA A 361 -6.70 -28.17 8.82
C ALA A 361 -8.05 -27.98 8.11
N LEU A 362 -8.47 -28.94 7.29
CA LEU A 362 -9.86 -29.10 6.85
C LEU A 362 -10.29 -30.57 6.68
N GLN A 363 -9.83 -31.46 7.57
CA GLN A 363 -10.54 -32.71 7.86
C GLN A 363 -11.30 -32.56 9.17
N ARG A 364 -12.49 -31.95 9.09
CA ARG A 364 -13.67 -32.21 9.92
C ARG A 364 -14.83 -31.35 9.45
#